data_AF-A0A6C0BBS6-F1
#
_entry.id   AF-A0A6C0BBS6-F1
#
_cell.length_a   1.000
_cell.length_b   1.000
_cell.length_c   1.000
_cell.angle_alpha   90.00
_cell.angle_beta   90.00
_cell.angle_gamma   90.00
#
_symmetry.space_group_name_H-M   'P 1'
#
loop_
_entity.id
_entity.type
_entity.pdbx_description
1 polymer ?
#
loop_
_entity_poly.entity_id
_entity_poly.type
_entity_poly.pdbx_seq_one_letter_code
_entity_poly.pdbx_strand_id
1 'polypeptide(L)'
;MKPTKDSKTLMEFFLKNKCIDAVPFTIKSKKIMKKIYLDLYAAHQYVESKKTTVKNVSIRKISTVHEIPRPSQFNADSFPEAIREHIDTHSQYDICYTFSLLQREVKVHFIVEDMDAESHMSRYDNYIESIMIWLHFIENYSSNQCAKKMTIFLYFTSLKKGLPTSNIDVLDQEHVNTAFTYTCPVVSEIVVFRHEEWLKVLMHELFHNLGLDFSSMNTSECTKKILTIFPVDSQVNLYEAYAECWAEILHAAFCSYVSCKGDENVFLENLYFFVSFERTYSFFQLAKALAFMGLTYKDLYLPSSHIERKTLYKENSNVLAYYVIKTILLNNFNGFLDWCSKNNFLLLQFKKTTGNIEQFCLFIEQNYKKKSMLQGVKCMEDLYYTVEKRSGKKNAFIWNNMRMTICEMG
;
A
#
# COMPACT_ATOMS: atom_id res chain seq x y z
N MET A 1 16.89 -0.73 11.30
CA MET A 1 16.39 -1.72 10.30
C MET A 1 17.15 -1.55 8.99
N LYS A 2 17.16 -2.55 8.11
CA LYS A 2 17.71 -2.44 6.74
C LYS A 2 16.64 -2.87 5.73
N PRO A 3 16.76 -2.54 4.43
CA PRO A 3 15.83 -3.07 3.45
C PRO A 3 15.84 -4.60 3.42
N THR A 4 14.68 -5.23 3.21
CA THR A 4 14.55 -6.70 3.11
C THR A 4 15.33 -7.24 1.91
N LYS A 5 15.53 -8.56 1.85
CA LYS A 5 16.23 -9.21 0.73
C LYS A 5 15.52 -8.94 -0.61
N ASP A 6 14.20 -8.96 -0.60
CA ASP A 6 13.36 -8.71 -1.77
C ASP A 6 13.46 -7.26 -2.23
N SER A 7 13.36 -6.30 -1.30
CA SER A 7 13.56 -4.87 -1.59
C SER A 7 14.94 -4.61 -2.17
N LYS A 8 16.01 -5.18 -1.59
CA LYS A 8 17.38 -5.05 -2.12
C LYS A 8 17.49 -5.62 -3.54
N THR A 9 16.92 -6.79 -3.77
CA THR A 9 16.94 -7.45 -5.09
C THR A 9 16.29 -6.57 -6.16
N LEU A 10 15.13 -5.98 -5.85
CA LEU A 10 14.43 -5.07 -6.77
C LEU A 10 15.18 -3.74 -6.93
N MET A 11 15.66 -3.13 -5.85
CA MET A 11 16.42 -1.88 -5.91
C MET A 11 17.70 -2.03 -6.74
N GLU A 12 18.46 -3.11 -6.54
CA GLU A 12 19.65 -3.43 -7.35
C GLU A 12 19.31 -3.62 -8.83
N PHE A 13 18.18 -4.26 -9.13
CA PHE A 13 17.70 -4.42 -10.50
C PHE A 13 17.46 -3.06 -11.17
N PHE A 14 16.77 -2.13 -10.50
CA PHE A 14 16.49 -0.81 -11.06
C PHE A 14 17.72 0.11 -11.08
N LEU A 15 18.67 -0.05 -10.15
CA LEU A 15 19.95 0.66 -10.20
C LEU A 15 20.80 0.26 -11.41
N LYS A 16 20.71 -0.99 -11.85
CA LYS A 16 21.42 -1.50 -13.04
C LYS A 16 20.74 -1.06 -14.34
N ASN A 17 19.41 -0.96 -14.34
CA ASN A 17 18.59 -0.71 -15.53
C ASN A 17 18.05 0.72 -15.63
N LYS A 18 18.65 1.68 -14.89
CA LYS A 18 18.29 3.12 -14.76
C LYS A 18 17.36 3.66 -15.85
N CYS A 19 16.06 3.57 -15.59
CA CYS A 19 15.03 3.85 -16.60
C CYS A 19 14.21 5.10 -16.28
N ILE A 20 13.95 5.39 -14.99
CA ILE A 20 13.17 6.54 -14.56
C ILE A 20 14.07 7.54 -13.85
N ASP A 21 14.15 8.76 -14.36
CA ASP A 21 14.91 9.83 -13.74
C ASP A 21 14.31 10.26 -12.41
N ALA A 22 15.13 10.39 -11.38
CA ALA A 22 14.73 10.89 -10.08
C ALA A 22 14.20 12.34 -10.18
N VAL A 23 13.09 12.62 -9.48
CA VAL A 23 12.44 13.93 -9.51
C VAL A 23 12.61 14.58 -8.13
N PRO A 24 13.29 15.73 -8.01
CA PRO A 24 13.52 16.35 -6.72
C PRO A 24 12.22 16.88 -6.11
N PHE A 25 12.17 16.95 -4.78
CA PHE A 25 11.09 17.64 -4.09
C PHE A 25 11.09 19.13 -4.42
N THR A 26 9.93 19.70 -4.75
CA THR A 26 9.75 21.16 -4.82
C THR A 26 9.91 21.79 -3.43
N ILE A 27 10.10 23.12 -3.36
CA ILE A 27 10.17 23.84 -2.07
C ILE A 27 8.94 23.54 -1.19
N LYS A 28 7.74 23.51 -1.80
CA LYS A 28 6.51 23.19 -1.09
C LYS A 28 6.49 21.75 -0.59
N SER A 29 6.85 20.80 -1.45
CA SER A 29 6.90 19.38 -1.08
C SER A 29 7.92 19.12 0.03
N LYS A 30 9.10 19.78 -0.02
CA LYS A 30 10.08 19.72 1.08
C LYS A 30 9.49 20.20 2.39
N LYS A 31 8.75 21.33 2.38
CA LYS A 31 8.09 21.85 3.58
C LYS A 31 7.05 20.86 4.13
N ILE A 32 6.26 20.21 3.26
CA ILE A 32 5.32 19.16 3.66
C ILE A 32 6.05 17.98 4.29
N MET A 33 7.15 17.51 3.67
CA MET A 33 7.91 16.37 4.18
C MET A 33 8.64 16.67 5.49
N LYS A 34 9.12 17.90 5.70
CA LYS A 34 9.64 18.34 7.00
C LYS A 34 8.56 18.31 8.09
N LYS A 35 7.31 18.71 7.76
CA LYS A 35 6.19 18.57 8.71
C LYS A 35 5.94 17.09 9.06
N ILE A 36 5.91 16.21 8.07
CA ILE A 36 5.76 14.77 8.28
C ILE A 36 6.88 14.21 9.17
N TYR A 37 8.12 14.65 8.96
CA TYR A 37 9.25 14.29 9.84
C TYR A 37 9.00 14.69 11.30
N LEU A 38 8.57 15.94 11.54
CA LEU A 38 8.29 16.43 12.88
C LEU A 38 7.14 15.67 13.55
N ASP A 39 6.09 15.33 12.79
CA ASP A 39 4.97 14.55 13.29
C ASP A 39 5.39 13.10 13.64
N LEU A 40 6.24 12.47 12.83
CA LEU A 40 6.83 11.15 13.11
C LEU A 40 7.75 11.19 14.32
N TYR A 41 8.58 12.24 14.44
CA TYR A 41 9.44 12.46 15.58
C TYR A 41 8.63 12.59 16.88
N ALA A 42 7.58 13.42 16.88
CA ALA A 42 6.69 13.57 18.02
C ALA A 42 6.00 12.26 18.40
N ALA A 43 5.53 11.49 17.41
CA ALA A 43 4.94 10.17 17.64
C ALA A 43 5.93 9.18 18.26
N HIS A 44 7.17 9.16 17.78
CA HIS A 44 8.22 8.33 18.35
C HIS A 44 8.53 8.72 19.80
N GLN A 45 8.73 10.01 20.09
CA GLN A 45 8.94 10.49 21.47
C GLN A 45 7.79 10.11 22.40
N TYR A 46 6.55 10.20 21.92
CA TYR A 46 5.38 9.76 22.69
C TYR A 46 5.47 8.26 23.01
N VAL A 47 5.75 7.41 22.01
CA VAL A 47 5.81 5.96 22.20
C VAL A 47 6.97 5.56 23.12
N GLU A 48 8.14 6.17 22.99
CA GLU A 48 9.28 5.98 23.91
C GLU A 48 8.88 6.29 25.36
N SER A 49 8.13 7.37 25.59
CA SER A 49 7.64 7.73 26.93
C SER A 49 6.65 6.71 27.53
N LYS A 50 6.09 5.83 26.70
CA LYS A 50 5.08 4.82 27.07
C LYS A 50 5.60 3.38 27.04
N LYS A 51 6.88 3.14 26.70
CA LYS A 51 7.44 1.79 26.57
C LYS A 51 7.24 0.89 27.79
N THR A 52 7.19 1.46 28.99
CA THR A 52 6.97 0.68 30.23
C THR A 52 5.52 0.27 30.46
N THR A 53 4.55 0.86 29.75
CA THR A 53 3.10 0.66 29.93
C THR A 53 2.51 -0.35 28.94
N VAL A 54 3.24 -0.70 27.87
CA VAL A 54 2.85 -1.71 26.88
C VAL A 54 3.27 -3.10 27.38
N LYS A 55 2.56 -3.63 28.39
CA LYS A 55 2.89 -4.92 29.03
C LYS A 55 1.82 -5.99 28.92
N ASN A 56 0.67 -5.69 28.34
CA ASN A 56 -0.40 -6.67 28.19
C ASN A 56 -0.21 -7.45 26.89
N VAL A 57 0.71 -8.42 26.93
CA VAL A 57 0.92 -9.40 25.88
C VAL A 57 0.49 -10.78 26.37
N SER A 58 -0.26 -11.51 25.55
CA SER A 58 -0.58 -12.92 25.77
C SER A 58 -0.10 -13.73 24.57
N ILE A 59 0.61 -14.82 24.83
CA ILE A 59 1.07 -15.75 23.81
C ILE A 59 0.33 -17.06 24.00
N ARG A 60 -0.26 -17.58 22.93
CA ARG A 60 -1.01 -18.84 22.95
C ARG A 60 -0.62 -19.68 21.75
N LYS A 61 -0.21 -20.92 22.01
CA LYS A 61 -0.04 -21.93 20.98
C LYS A 61 -1.41 -22.34 20.44
N ILE A 62 -1.52 -22.43 19.12
CA ILE A 62 -2.72 -22.86 18.40
C ILE A 62 -2.57 -24.36 18.13
N SER A 63 -3.45 -25.15 18.73
CA SER A 63 -3.48 -26.61 18.58
C SER A 63 -4.61 -27.07 17.65
N THR A 64 -5.66 -26.25 17.51
CA THR A 64 -6.82 -26.55 16.66
C THR A 64 -7.27 -25.31 15.90
N VAL A 65 -7.94 -25.51 14.76
CA VAL A 65 -8.48 -24.43 13.91
C VAL A 65 -9.42 -23.49 14.69
N HIS A 66 -10.17 -24.02 15.67
CA HIS A 66 -11.11 -23.23 16.49
C HIS A 66 -10.41 -22.24 17.44
N GLU A 67 -9.10 -22.40 17.67
CA GLU A 67 -8.33 -21.49 18.51
C GLU A 67 -7.81 -20.28 17.74
N ILE A 68 -7.79 -20.33 16.39
CA ILE A 68 -7.32 -19.25 15.53
C ILE A 68 -8.26 -18.04 15.71
N PRO A 69 -7.76 -16.87 16.16
CA PRO A 69 -8.58 -15.66 16.21
C PRO A 69 -9.06 -15.29 14.81
N ARG A 70 -10.37 -15.06 14.66
CA ARG A 70 -11.00 -14.64 13.41
C ARG A 70 -11.71 -13.30 13.59
N PRO A 71 -11.78 -12.46 12.54
CA PRO A 71 -12.65 -11.30 12.57
C PRO A 71 -14.11 -11.72 12.71
N SER A 72 -14.89 -10.89 13.39
CA SER A 72 -16.32 -11.07 13.60
C SER A 72 -17.18 -10.28 12.61
N GLN A 73 -16.63 -9.23 12.01
CA GLN A 73 -17.35 -8.31 11.12
C GLN A 73 -17.34 -8.75 9.65
N PHE A 74 -16.46 -9.69 9.29
CA PHE A 74 -16.28 -10.15 7.92
C PHE A 74 -16.79 -11.57 7.73
N ASN A 75 -17.37 -11.84 6.56
CA ASN A 75 -17.75 -13.19 6.17
C ASN A 75 -16.51 -14.01 5.79
N ALA A 76 -16.62 -15.34 5.83
CA ALA A 76 -15.52 -16.21 5.42
C ALA A 76 -15.06 -15.94 3.97
N ASP A 77 -16.00 -15.61 3.08
CA ASP A 77 -15.73 -15.32 1.67
C ASP A 77 -15.01 -13.98 1.43
N SER A 78 -14.80 -13.17 2.48
CA SER A 78 -13.92 -11.99 2.39
C SER A 78 -12.44 -12.36 2.27
N PHE A 79 -12.10 -13.62 2.57
CA PHE A 79 -10.79 -14.19 2.31
C PHE A 79 -10.84 -15.09 1.07
N PRO A 80 -9.85 -15.03 0.17
CA PRO A 80 -9.71 -16.07 -0.84
C PRO A 80 -9.52 -17.45 -0.18
N GLU A 81 -10.13 -18.48 -0.76
CA GLU A 81 -10.18 -19.82 -0.17
C GLU A 81 -8.80 -20.37 0.15
N ALA A 82 -7.84 -20.27 -0.78
CA ALA A 82 -6.47 -20.72 -0.59
C ALA A 82 -5.78 -20.03 0.61
N ILE A 83 -6.10 -18.75 0.88
CA ILE A 83 -5.57 -18.03 2.05
C ILE A 83 -6.18 -18.59 3.34
N ARG A 84 -7.49 -18.89 3.36
CA ARG A 84 -8.16 -19.44 4.54
C ARG A 84 -7.62 -20.81 4.90
N GLU A 85 -7.53 -21.70 3.92
CA GLU A 85 -6.99 -23.05 4.10
C GLU A 85 -5.55 -23.00 4.63
N HIS A 86 -4.74 -22.08 4.09
CA HIS A 86 -3.36 -21.89 4.55
C HIS A 86 -3.31 -21.44 6.01
N ILE A 87 -4.14 -20.46 6.40
CA ILE A 87 -4.26 -20.00 7.80
C ILE A 87 -4.67 -21.17 8.71
N ASP A 88 -5.67 -21.96 8.31
CA ASP A 88 -6.19 -23.08 9.11
C ASP A 88 -5.14 -24.17 9.34
N THR A 89 -4.26 -24.39 8.35
CA THR A 89 -3.31 -25.49 8.36
C THR A 89 -1.94 -25.13 8.92
N HIS A 90 -1.51 -23.86 8.82
CA HIS A 90 -0.15 -23.45 9.16
C HIS A 90 -0.04 -22.55 10.40
N SER A 91 -1.13 -22.00 10.93
CA SER A 91 -1.08 -21.13 12.12
C SER A 91 -0.60 -21.90 13.35
N GLN A 92 0.47 -21.42 13.99
CA GLN A 92 1.11 -22.06 15.16
C GLN A 92 0.90 -21.30 16.46
N TYR A 93 0.95 -19.96 16.43
CA TYR A 93 0.80 -19.12 17.61
C TYR A 93 -0.07 -17.90 17.34
N ASP A 94 -0.78 -17.47 18.39
CA ASP A 94 -1.45 -16.18 18.50
C ASP A 94 -0.72 -15.36 19.57
N ILE A 95 -0.03 -14.30 19.14
CA ILE A 95 0.60 -13.31 20.01
C ILE A 95 -0.28 -12.08 20.01
N CYS A 96 -0.95 -11.85 21.13
CA CYS A 96 -1.95 -10.80 21.26
C CYS A 96 -1.46 -9.69 22.19
N TYR A 97 -1.37 -8.47 21.66
CA TYR A 97 -1.10 -7.26 22.41
C TYR A 97 -2.38 -6.46 22.61
N THR A 98 -2.55 -5.87 23.78
CA THR A 98 -3.63 -4.92 24.05
C THR A 98 -3.06 -3.66 24.68
N PHE A 99 -3.40 -2.50 24.13
CA PHE A 99 -2.97 -1.21 24.66
C PHE A 99 -4.00 -0.11 24.37
N SER A 100 -3.92 0.96 25.14
CA SER A 100 -4.66 2.19 24.85
C SER A 100 -3.69 3.22 24.27
N LEU A 101 -4.06 3.81 23.15
CA LEU A 101 -3.31 4.88 22.52
C LEU A 101 -4.22 6.09 22.36
N LEU A 102 -3.94 7.16 23.10
CA LEU A 102 -4.79 8.35 23.18
C LEU A 102 -6.23 7.96 23.59
N GLN A 103 -7.21 8.11 22.68
CA GLN A 103 -8.62 7.80 22.93
C GLN A 103 -9.05 6.43 22.36
N ARG A 104 -8.10 5.63 21.84
CA ARG A 104 -8.37 4.36 21.16
C ARG A 104 -7.94 3.18 22.01
N GLU A 105 -8.80 2.17 22.07
CA GLU A 105 -8.46 0.83 22.56
C GLU A 105 -8.02 -0.01 21.36
N VAL A 106 -6.79 -0.52 21.41
CA VAL A 106 -6.18 -1.27 20.29
C VAL A 106 -5.81 -2.66 20.77
N LYS A 107 -6.26 -3.66 20.02
CA LYS A 107 -5.90 -5.05 20.16
C LYS A 107 -5.22 -5.52 18.87
N VAL A 108 -4.06 -6.13 18.97
CA VAL A 108 -3.30 -6.62 17.81
C VAL A 108 -3.03 -8.10 18.01
N HIS A 109 -3.52 -8.93 17.08
CA HIS A 109 -3.22 -10.34 17.00
C HIS A 109 -2.16 -10.56 15.92
N PHE A 110 -1.00 -11.08 16.28
CA PHE A 110 -0.08 -11.71 15.32
C PHE A 110 -0.34 -13.22 15.33
N ILE A 111 -0.98 -13.71 14.28
CA ILE A 111 -1.16 -15.14 14.04
C ILE A 111 -0.01 -15.55 13.13
N VAL A 112 0.84 -16.48 13.57
CA VAL A 112 2.13 -16.75 12.90
C VAL A 112 2.37 -18.24 12.68
N GLU A 113 3.10 -18.54 11.61
CA GLU A 113 3.52 -19.90 11.22
C GLU A 113 4.79 -20.36 11.96
N ASP A 114 5.43 -19.47 12.73
CA ASP A 114 6.69 -19.74 13.43
C ASP A 114 6.46 -20.63 14.65
N MET A 115 7.00 -21.86 14.61
CA MET A 115 6.95 -22.84 15.69
C MET A 115 7.69 -22.39 16.97
N ASP A 116 8.58 -21.41 16.86
CA ASP A 116 9.41 -20.87 17.94
C ASP A 116 9.15 -19.37 18.16
N ALA A 117 7.92 -18.92 17.92
CA ALA A 117 7.55 -17.51 18.03
C ALA A 117 7.82 -16.93 19.43
N GLU A 118 7.74 -17.75 20.48
CA GLU A 118 8.04 -17.38 21.88
C GLU A 118 9.51 -16.94 22.08
N SER A 119 10.45 -17.53 21.34
CA SER A 119 11.87 -17.14 21.38
C SER A 119 12.14 -15.84 20.60
N HIS A 120 11.19 -15.39 19.78
CA HIS A 120 11.33 -14.24 18.89
C HIS A 120 10.47 -13.03 19.30
N MET A 121 10.07 -12.92 20.57
CA MET A 121 9.18 -11.86 21.06
C MET A 121 9.65 -10.43 20.77
N SER A 122 10.96 -10.19 20.81
CA SER A 122 11.53 -8.87 20.48
C SER A 122 11.19 -8.40 19.05
N ARG A 123 10.93 -9.31 18.11
CA ARG A 123 10.46 -8.97 16.76
C ARG A 123 9.07 -8.36 16.81
N TYR A 124 8.15 -8.99 17.54
CA TYR A 124 6.76 -8.55 17.65
C TYR A 124 6.65 -7.26 18.49
N ASP A 125 7.51 -7.09 19.50
CA ASP A 125 7.62 -5.83 20.24
C ASP A 125 7.99 -4.66 19.30
N ASN A 126 8.96 -4.87 18.40
CA ASN A 126 9.34 -3.87 17.39
C ASN A 126 8.21 -3.58 16.38
N TYR A 127 7.41 -4.60 16.02
CA TYR A 127 6.23 -4.40 15.18
C TYR A 127 5.16 -3.58 15.89
N ILE A 128 4.91 -3.85 17.17
CA ILE A 128 3.98 -3.05 17.99
C ILE A 128 4.47 -1.62 18.15
N GLU A 129 5.77 -1.40 18.38
CA GLU A 129 6.34 -0.05 18.43
C GLU A 129 6.08 0.69 17.10
N SER A 130 6.29 0.04 15.97
CA SER A 130 6.02 0.61 14.64
C SER A 130 4.53 0.94 14.45
N ILE A 131 3.63 0.05 14.86
CA ILE A 131 2.17 0.26 14.80
C ILE A 131 1.78 1.44 15.71
N MET A 132 2.30 1.52 16.92
CA MET A 132 2.01 2.61 17.85
C MET A 132 2.49 3.97 17.34
N ILE A 133 3.71 4.04 16.79
CA ILE A 133 4.24 5.26 16.19
C ILE A 133 3.33 5.70 15.04
N TRP A 134 2.95 4.77 14.17
CA TRP A 134 2.08 5.07 13.05
C TRP A 134 0.68 5.53 13.50
N LEU A 135 0.05 4.83 14.44
CA LEU A 135 -1.26 5.19 14.98
C LEU A 135 -1.24 6.57 15.67
N HIS A 136 -0.17 6.90 16.39
CA HIS A 136 -0.03 8.23 16.97
C HIS A 136 0.19 9.31 15.90
N PHE A 137 1.01 9.03 14.89
CA PHE A 137 1.23 9.94 13.76
C PHE A 137 -0.07 10.24 13.02
N ILE A 138 -0.83 9.21 12.67
CA ILE A 138 -2.02 9.33 11.82
C ILE A 138 -3.20 9.97 12.58
N GLU A 139 -3.20 9.91 13.92
CA GLU A 139 -4.22 10.55 14.75
C GLU A 139 -4.35 12.05 14.45
N ASN A 140 -3.22 12.74 14.22
CA ASN A 140 -3.16 14.17 13.87
C ASN A 140 -3.97 14.54 12.61
N TYR A 141 -4.34 13.55 11.81
CA TYR A 141 -5.05 13.70 10.54
C TYR A 141 -6.45 13.08 10.56
N SER A 142 -6.78 12.29 11.59
CA SER A 142 -7.99 11.48 11.62
C SER A 142 -9.11 12.10 12.45
N SER A 143 -10.34 11.61 12.24
CA SER A 143 -11.44 11.89 13.14
C SER A 143 -11.37 11.01 14.39
N ASN A 144 -11.70 11.59 15.55
CA ASN A 144 -11.87 10.86 16.81
C ASN A 144 -13.18 10.02 16.87
N GLN A 145 -13.98 10.03 15.81
CA GLN A 145 -15.24 9.29 15.74
C GLN A 145 -15.08 7.87 15.17
N CYS A 146 -14.15 7.68 14.24
CA CYS A 146 -13.82 6.37 13.68
C CYS A 146 -13.03 5.54 14.68
N ALA A 147 -13.08 4.21 14.58
CA ALA A 147 -12.16 3.23 15.18
C ALA A 147 -11.78 3.48 16.65
N LYS A 148 -12.77 3.74 17.51
CA LYS A 148 -12.56 3.93 18.96
C LYS A 148 -12.08 2.64 19.62
N LYS A 149 -12.58 1.51 19.15
CA LYS A 149 -12.08 0.17 19.50
C LYS A 149 -11.61 -0.50 18.21
N MET A 150 -10.36 -0.92 18.16
CA MET A 150 -9.74 -1.46 16.96
C MET A 150 -9.11 -2.81 17.27
N THR A 151 -9.47 -3.82 16.50
CA THR A 151 -8.79 -5.13 16.49
C THR A 151 -8.08 -5.29 15.15
N ILE A 152 -6.77 -5.53 15.19
CA ILE A 152 -5.94 -5.75 14.00
C ILE A 152 -5.53 -7.23 14.00
N PHE A 153 -5.93 -7.96 12.96
CA PHE A 153 -5.54 -9.34 12.72
C PHE A 153 -4.43 -9.38 11.68
N LEU A 154 -3.23 -9.75 12.10
CA LEU A 154 -2.05 -9.90 11.27
C LEU A 154 -1.73 -11.39 11.16
N TYR A 155 -2.24 -12.07 10.11
CA TYR A 155 -2.06 -13.52 9.95
C TYR A 155 -0.70 -13.95 9.41
N PHE A 156 0.12 -12.98 9.00
CA PHE A 156 1.52 -13.15 8.60
C PHE A 156 1.82 -14.44 7.82
N THR A 157 0.93 -14.78 6.89
CA THR A 157 1.15 -15.97 6.08
C THR A 157 2.40 -15.80 5.22
N SER A 158 3.07 -16.91 4.93
CA SER A 158 4.22 -16.96 4.04
C SER A 158 3.85 -16.80 2.55
N LEU A 159 2.55 -16.82 2.23
CA LEU A 159 2.01 -16.60 0.89
C LEU A 159 2.42 -15.24 0.32
N LYS A 160 2.66 -15.21 -0.99
CA LYS A 160 3.12 -14.03 -1.73
C LYS A 160 2.20 -13.71 -2.90
N LYS A 161 2.13 -12.45 -3.27
CA LYS A 161 1.42 -12.00 -4.47
C LYS A 161 2.23 -12.30 -5.71
N GLY A 162 1.63 -13.01 -6.65
CA GLY A 162 2.23 -13.35 -7.93
C GLY A 162 1.28 -13.11 -9.08
N LEU A 163 1.82 -13.00 -10.29
CA LEU A 163 1.03 -13.15 -11.51
C LEU A 163 0.47 -14.58 -11.60
N PRO A 164 -0.74 -14.76 -12.16
CA PRO A 164 -1.24 -16.08 -12.51
C PRO A 164 -0.30 -16.83 -13.47
N THR A 165 -0.49 -18.14 -13.56
CA THR A 165 0.33 -18.99 -14.44
C THR A 165 0.02 -18.78 -15.92
N SER A 166 -1.21 -18.38 -16.24
CA SER A 166 -1.68 -18.19 -17.61
C SER A 166 -2.26 -16.79 -17.79
N ASN A 167 -1.97 -16.15 -18.92
CA ASN A 167 -2.52 -14.84 -19.28
C ASN A 167 -4.02 -14.86 -19.63
N ILE A 168 -4.64 -16.03 -19.65
CA ILE A 168 -6.10 -16.16 -19.77
C ILE A 168 -6.82 -15.84 -18.46
N ASP A 169 -6.11 -15.99 -17.34
CA ASP A 169 -6.62 -15.82 -15.98
C ASP A 169 -6.84 -14.33 -15.66
N VAL A 170 -7.79 -14.06 -14.77
CA VAL A 170 -8.13 -12.70 -14.33
C VAL A 170 -7.26 -12.32 -13.14
N LEU A 171 -6.76 -11.08 -13.11
CA LEU A 171 -6.13 -10.55 -11.91
C LEU A 171 -7.20 -10.31 -10.84
N ASP A 172 -7.04 -10.99 -9.72
CA ASP A 172 -8.04 -11.12 -8.66
C ASP A 172 -7.40 -10.91 -7.28
N GLN A 173 -8.17 -10.96 -6.21
CA GLN A 173 -7.76 -10.71 -4.83
C GLN A 173 -6.51 -11.49 -4.42
N GLU A 174 -6.39 -12.75 -4.83
CA GLU A 174 -5.19 -13.58 -4.56
C GLU A 174 -3.91 -12.98 -5.15
N HIS A 175 -4.02 -12.29 -6.28
CA HIS A 175 -2.90 -11.75 -7.02
C HIS A 175 -2.52 -10.35 -6.53
N VAL A 176 -3.48 -9.55 -6.05
CA VAL A 176 -3.27 -8.11 -5.80
C VAL A 176 -3.58 -7.64 -4.37
N ASN A 177 -4.55 -8.24 -3.67
CA ASN A 177 -5.00 -7.76 -2.35
C ASN A 177 -4.27 -8.51 -1.23
N THR A 178 -3.88 -7.81 -0.16
CA THR A 178 -3.23 -8.42 1.03
C THR A 178 -4.04 -8.22 2.31
N ALA A 179 -5.09 -7.40 2.26
CA ALA A 179 -5.84 -6.97 3.42
C ALA A 179 -7.23 -6.49 3.04
N PHE A 180 -8.05 -6.25 4.06
CA PHE A 180 -9.33 -5.58 3.95
C PHE A 180 -9.74 -4.98 5.30
N THR A 181 -10.57 -3.94 5.23
CA THR A 181 -11.22 -3.31 6.38
C THR A 181 -12.53 -2.62 5.97
N TYR A 182 -13.30 -2.16 6.96
CA TYR A 182 -14.43 -1.25 6.73
C TYR A 182 -14.02 0.20 6.91
N THR A 183 -14.72 1.09 6.21
CA THR A 183 -14.51 2.53 6.29
C THR A 183 -15.11 3.13 7.56
N CYS A 184 -14.27 3.70 8.44
CA CYS A 184 -14.69 4.46 9.62
C CYS A 184 -15.76 3.79 10.55
N PRO A 185 -15.67 2.48 10.87
CA PRO A 185 -16.58 1.91 11.88
C PRO A 185 -16.16 2.34 13.29
N VAL A 186 -17.10 2.42 14.25
CA VAL A 186 -16.76 2.77 15.65
C VAL A 186 -15.99 1.65 16.35
N VAL A 187 -16.45 0.41 16.17
CA VAL A 187 -15.74 -0.82 16.53
C VAL A 187 -15.22 -1.38 15.22
N SER A 188 -13.90 -1.51 15.13
CA SER A 188 -13.19 -1.76 13.89
C SER A 188 -12.45 -3.08 13.92
N GLU A 189 -12.48 -3.79 12.80
CA GLU A 189 -11.55 -4.87 12.49
C GLU A 189 -10.74 -4.54 11.22
N ILE A 190 -9.43 -4.77 11.29
CA ILE A 190 -8.51 -4.70 10.14
C ILE A 190 -7.89 -6.08 9.99
N VAL A 191 -7.88 -6.62 8.78
CA VAL A 191 -7.26 -7.91 8.48
C VAL A 191 -6.13 -7.70 7.48
N VAL A 192 -4.92 -8.13 7.84
CA VAL A 192 -3.77 -8.24 6.93
C VAL A 192 -3.32 -9.69 6.93
N PHE A 193 -3.45 -10.37 5.80
CA PHE A 193 -3.28 -11.83 5.76
C PHE A 193 -1.93 -12.30 5.22
N ARG A 194 -1.12 -11.45 4.58
CA ARG A 194 0.27 -11.81 4.20
C ARG A 194 1.28 -11.03 5.04
N HIS A 195 2.41 -11.66 5.33
CA HIS A 195 3.56 -10.96 5.91
C HIS A 195 4.22 -10.00 4.91
N GLU A 196 4.11 -10.29 3.61
CA GLU A 196 4.60 -9.42 2.54
C GLU A 196 3.96 -8.02 2.60
N GLU A 197 4.80 -6.99 2.71
CA GLU A 197 4.41 -5.58 2.70
C GLU A 197 3.49 -5.18 3.86
N TRP A 198 3.42 -5.98 4.92
CA TRP A 198 2.37 -5.91 5.93
C TRP A 198 2.20 -4.52 6.55
N LEU A 199 3.31 -3.80 6.79
CA LEU A 199 3.25 -2.48 7.42
C LEU A 199 2.64 -1.45 6.48
N LYS A 200 3.09 -1.36 5.23
CA LYS A 200 2.50 -0.48 4.21
C LYS A 200 1.04 -0.80 3.99
N VAL A 201 0.70 -2.09 3.92
CA VAL A 201 -0.68 -2.54 3.77
C VAL A 201 -1.53 -2.13 4.97
N LEU A 202 -1.03 -2.30 6.20
CA LEU A 202 -1.72 -1.81 7.39
C LEU A 202 -1.93 -0.29 7.36
N MET A 203 -0.94 0.47 6.88
CA MET A 203 -1.06 1.92 6.70
C MET A 203 -2.17 2.28 5.70
N HIS A 204 -2.28 1.53 4.59
CA HIS A 204 -3.37 1.65 3.63
C HIS A 204 -4.73 1.38 4.27
N GLU A 205 -4.89 0.24 4.96
CA GLU A 205 -6.16 -0.09 5.61
C GLU A 205 -6.54 0.95 6.67
N LEU A 206 -5.55 1.48 7.40
CA LEU A 206 -5.79 2.56 8.37
C LEU A 206 -6.29 3.85 7.71
N PHE A 207 -5.99 4.12 6.43
CA PHE A 207 -6.60 5.25 5.71
C PHE A 207 -8.12 5.07 5.59
N HIS A 208 -8.57 3.90 5.13
CA HIS A 208 -9.99 3.53 5.07
C HIS A 208 -10.63 3.56 6.45
N ASN A 209 -9.98 2.87 7.39
CA ASN A 209 -10.50 2.65 8.71
C ASN A 209 -10.67 3.94 9.53
N LEU A 210 -9.80 4.93 9.30
CA LEU A 210 -9.86 6.24 9.95
C LEU A 210 -10.59 7.29 9.10
N GLY A 211 -11.19 6.88 7.97
CA GLY A 211 -12.02 7.72 7.12
C GLY A 211 -11.26 8.86 6.44
N LEU A 212 -9.97 8.66 6.13
CA LEU A 212 -9.08 9.65 5.52
C LEU A 212 -9.27 9.79 4.01
N ASP A 213 -9.84 8.80 3.35
CA ASP A 213 -10.24 8.84 1.94
C ASP A 213 -11.72 9.21 1.77
N PHE A 214 -12.27 8.91 0.58
CA PHE A 214 -13.64 9.19 0.16
C PHE A 214 -14.43 7.93 -0.23
N SER A 215 -14.04 6.74 0.25
CA SER A 215 -14.77 5.47 0.03
C SER A 215 -16.21 5.50 0.55
N SER A 216 -16.50 6.34 1.55
CA SER A 216 -17.86 6.54 2.07
C SER A 216 -18.74 7.45 1.20
N MET A 217 -18.27 7.89 0.03
CA MET A 217 -18.98 8.84 -0.84
C MET A 217 -19.45 8.19 -2.14
N ASN A 218 -20.45 8.81 -2.77
CA ASN A 218 -20.82 8.47 -4.15
C ASN A 218 -19.75 8.97 -5.13
N THR A 219 -19.12 8.02 -5.83
CA THR A 219 -18.05 8.28 -6.83
C THR A 219 -18.51 8.11 -8.28
N SER A 220 -19.78 7.80 -8.55
CA SER A 220 -20.27 7.39 -9.87
C SER A 220 -19.91 8.36 -11.01
N GLU A 221 -20.02 9.66 -10.78
CA GLU A 221 -19.67 10.66 -11.81
C GLU A 221 -18.17 10.72 -12.08
N CYS A 222 -17.34 10.53 -11.05
CA CYS A 222 -15.90 10.42 -11.23
C CYS A 222 -15.53 9.12 -11.95
N THR A 223 -16.15 8.01 -11.58
CA THR A 223 -15.98 6.71 -12.24
C THR A 223 -16.27 6.85 -13.74
N LYS A 224 -17.39 7.48 -14.13
CA LYS A 224 -17.70 7.76 -15.55
C LYS A 224 -16.63 8.60 -16.25
N LYS A 225 -16.13 9.65 -15.59
CA LYS A 225 -15.06 10.50 -16.15
C LYS A 225 -13.76 9.71 -16.34
N ILE A 226 -13.34 8.92 -15.36
CA ILE A 226 -12.15 8.07 -15.47
C ILE A 226 -12.33 7.00 -16.55
N LEU A 227 -13.50 6.37 -16.65
CA LEU A 227 -13.79 5.40 -17.72
C LEU A 227 -13.90 6.05 -19.10
N THR A 228 -14.10 7.36 -19.20
CA THR A 228 -13.96 8.07 -20.49
C THR A 228 -12.50 8.18 -20.92
N ILE A 229 -11.57 8.26 -19.96
CA ILE A 229 -10.13 8.27 -20.20
C ILE A 229 -9.61 6.85 -20.47
N PHE A 230 -10.04 5.90 -19.64
CA PHE A 230 -9.65 4.49 -19.69
C PHE A 230 -10.90 3.61 -19.82
N PRO A 231 -11.38 3.32 -21.04
CA PRO A 231 -12.70 2.72 -21.21
C PRO A 231 -12.64 1.19 -21.06
N VAL A 232 -12.22 0.72 -19.89
CA VAL A 232 -12.10 -0.69 -19.52
C VAL A 232 -13.26 -1.13 -18.61
N ASP A 233 -13.44 -2.43 -18.42
CA ASP A 233 -14.38 -2.94 -17.42
C ASP A 233 -13.73 -2.87 -16.03
N SER A 234 -14.18 -1.92 -15.22
CA SER A 234 -13.59 -1.60 -13.91
C SER A 234 -14.59 -0.85 -13.05
N GLN A 235 -14.60 -1.14 -11.74
CA GLN A 235 -15.31 -0.31 -10.75
C GLN A 235 -14.57 1.00 -10.47
N VAL A 236 -13.31 1.11 -10.91
CA VAL A 236 -12.34 2.19 -10.69
C VAL A 236 -11.96 2.38 -9.23
N ASN A 237 -12.92 2.38 -8.30
CA ASN A 237 -12.76 2.53 -6.85
C ASN A 237 -11.67 3.55 -6.51
N LEU A 238 -11.83 4.78 -7.01
CA LEU A 238 -10.73 5.74 -7.09
C LEU A 238 -10.09 6.10 -5.72
N TYR A 239 -10.83 5.89 -4.63
CA TYR A 239 -10.33 6.04 -3.26
C TYR A 239 -9.18 5.07 -2.95
N GLU A 240 -9.12 3.91 -3.61
CA GLU A 240 -8.04 2.93 -3.53
C GLU A 240 -6.72 3.52 -4.04
N ALA A 241 -6.75 4.21 -5.19
CA ALA A 241 -5.58 4.87 -5.74
C ALA A 241 -5.08 6.02 -4.83
N TYR A 242 -6.02 6.74 -4.20
CA TYR A 242 -5.69 7.80 -3.24
C TYR A 242 -5.04 7.24 -1.98
N ALA A 243 -5.64 6.21 -1.37
CA ALA A 243 -5.13 5.55 -0.18
C ALA A 243 -3.77 4.90 -0.45
N GLU A 244 -3.63 4.17 -1.56
CA GLU A 244 -2.39 3.49 -1.93
C GLU A 244 -1.25 4.48 -2.21
N CYS A 245 -1.53 5.60 -2.90
CA CYS A 245 -0.52 6.63 -3.15
C CYS A 245 0.01 7.24 -1.84
N TRP A 246 -0.88 7.54 -0.89
CA TRP A 246 -0.46 8.02 0.43
C TRP A 246 0.26 6.95 1.25
N ALA A 247 -0.21 5.70 1.22
CA ALA A 247 0.41 4.60 1.92
C ALA A 247 1.87 4.42 1.47
N GLU A 248 2.16 4.47 0.16
CA GLU A 248 3.54 4.39 -0.34
C GLU A 248 4.41 5.59 0.05
N ILE A 249 3.89 6.83 -0.09
CA ILE A 249 4.64 8.04 0.28
C ILE A 249 4.96 8.05 1.78
N LEU A 250 3.98 7.71 2.62
CA LEU A 250 4.13 7.73 4.07
C LEU A 250 4.93 6.52 4.57
N HIS A 251 4.83 5.37 3.92
CA HIS A 251 5.69 4.23 4.22
C HIS A 251 7.15 4.53 3.85
N ALA A 252 7.41 5.17 2.71
CA ALA A 252 8.75 5.65 2.36
C ALA A 252 9.27 6.69 3.38
N ALA A 253 8.40 7.58 3.88
CA ALA A 253 8.73 8.50 4.98
C ALA A 253 9.05 7.76 6.27
N PHE A 254 8.28 6.73 6.62
CA PHE A 254 8.54 5.90 7.78
C PHE A 254 9.89 5.16 7.66
N CYS A 255 10.17 4.54 6.49
CA CYS A 255 11.45 3.89 6.19
C CYS A 255 12.63 4.86 6.30
N SER A 256 12.44 6.10 5.83
CA SER A 256 13.43 7.17 5.97
C SER A 256 13.64 7.56 7.43
N TYR A 257 12.57 7.74 8.18
CA TYR A 257 12.60 8.13 9.58
C TYR A 257 13.35 7.12 10.45
N VAL A 258 13.04 5.83 10.33
CA VAL A 258 13.75 4.77 11.08
C VAL A 258 15.22 4.64 10.69
N SER A 259 15.62 5.20 9.55
CA SER A 259 17.00 5.16 9.04
C SER A 259 17.79 6.45 9.31
N CYS A 260 17.12 7.56 9.60
CA CYS A 260 17.75 8.89 9.70
C CYS A 260 18.42 9.20 11.04
N LYS A 261 18.15 8.41 12.09
CA LYS A 261 18.71 8.59 13.44
C LYS A 261 18.50 10.01 14.02
N GLY A 262 17.36 10.64 13.68
CA GLY A 262 16.99 11.96 14.19
C GLY A 262 17.59 13.15 13.43
N ASP A 263 18.23 12.93 12.29
CA ASP A 263 18.70 14.00 11.40
C ASP A 263 17.66 14.27 10.28
N GLU A 264 17.06 15.47 10.28
CA GLU A 264 16.06 15.90 9.30
C GLU A 264 16.61 15.94 7.86
N ASN A 265 17.88 16.31 7.66
CA ASN A 265 18.47 16.35 6.32
C ASN A 265 18.67 14.95 5.77
N VAL A 266 19.18 14.04 6.61
CA VAL A 266 19.30 12.60 6.26
C VAL A 266 17.92 12.01 5.98
N PHE A 267 16.89 12.40 6.74
CA PHE A 267 15.51 12.01 6.46
C PHE A 267 15.07 12.46 5.06
N LEU A 268 15.33 13.71 4.66
CA LEU A 268 14.92 14.20 3.34
C LEU A 268 15.66 13.50 2.20
N GLU A 269 16.95 13.21 2.38
CA GLU A 269 17.77 12.49 1.39
C GLU A 269 17.30 11.04 1.21
N ASN A 270 17.12 10.32 2.32
CA ASN A 270 16.61 8.95 2.31
C ASN A 270 15.20 8.89 1.73
N LEU A 271 14.33 9.84 2.09
CA LEU A 271 12.98 9.89 1.56
C LEU A 271 12.95 10.13 0.05
N TYR A 272 13.80 11.04 -0.43
CA TYR A 272 13.97 11.27 -1.87
C TYR A 272 14.40 10.00 -2.60
N PHE A 273 15.31 9.24 -2.01
CA PHE A 273 15.75 7.94 -2.52
C PHE A 273 14.57 6.94 -2.56
N PHE A 274 13.89 6.70 -1.44
CA PHE A 274 12.79 5.75 -1.35
C PHE A 274 11.62 6.08 -2.28
N VAL A 275 11.16 7.34 -2.32
CA VAL A 275 10.08 7.76 -3.25
C VAL A 275 10.50 7.61 -4.72
N SER A 276 11.78 7.80 -5.04
CA SER A 276 12.28 7.57 -6.41
C SER A 276 12.24 6.10 -6.79
N PHE A 277 12.51 5.19 -5.86
CA PHE A 277 12.32 3.76 -6.08
C PHE A 277 10.85 3.38 -6.18
N GLU A 278 9.99 3.88 -5.29
CA GLU A 278 8.54 3.62 -5.38
C GLU A 278 7.99 4.06 -6.73
N ARG A 279 8.34 5.26 -7.20
CA ARG A 279 7.92 5.74 -8.53
C ARG A 279 8.40 4.81 -9.65
N THR A 280 9.67 4.42 -9.62
CA THR A 280 10.26 3.52 -10.62
C THR A 280 9.56 2.17 -10.63
N TYR A 281 9.33 1.61 -9.45
CA TYR A 281 8.68 0.33 -9.28
C TYR A 281 7.20 0.36 -9.67
N SER A 282 6.50 1.45 -9.39
CA SER A 282 5.11 1.68 -9.80
C SER A 282 4.95 1.62 -11.31
N PHE A 283 5.85 2.25 -12.08
CA PHE A 283 5.86 2.10 -13.54
C PHE A 283 6.15 0.67 -14.00
N PHE A 284 7.07 -0.03 -13.33
CA PHE A 284 7.37 -1.43 -13.65
C PHE A 284 6.16 -2.34 -13.40
N GLN A 285 5.47 -2.18 -12.27
CA GLN A 285 4.27 -2.94 -11.95
C GLN A 285 3.11 -2.62 -12.91
N LEU A 286 2.93 -1.35 -13.28
CA LEU A 286 1.99 -0.95 -14.35
C LEU A 286 2.31 -1.70 -15.65
N ALA A 287 3.54 -1.58 -16.16
CA ALA A 287 3.93 -2.19 -17.43
C ALA A 287 3.77 -3.71 -17.39
N LYS A 288 4.16 -4.36 -16.28
CA LYS A 288 4.02 -5.80 -16.08
C LYS A 288 2.57 -6.26 -16.03
N ALA A 289 1.71 -5.58 -15.26
CA ALA A 289 0.29 -5.95 -15.16
C ALA A 289 -0.42 -5.87 -16.51
N LEU A 290 -0.13 -4.83 -17.30
CA LEU A 290 -0.68 -4.69 -18.65
C LEU A 290 -0.06 -5.71 -19.62
N ALA A 291 1.25 -5.92 -19.58
CA ALA A 291 1.92 -6.89 -20.44
C ALA A 291 1.43 -8.31 -20.19
N PHE A 292 1.13 -8.67 -18.93
CA PHE A 292 0.49 -9.95 -18.59
C PHE A 292 -0.85 -10.13 -19.31
N MET A 293 -1.66 -9.07 -19.40
CA MET A 293 -2.91 -9.06 -20.16
C MET A 293 -2.69 -8.95 -21.68
N GLY A 294 -1.46 -8.80 -22.17
CA GLY A 294 -1.19 -8.53 -23.59
C GLY A 294 -1.50 -7.11 -24.04
N LEU A 295 -1.49 -6.16 -23.11
CA LEU A 295 -1.78 -4.74 -23.33
C LEU A 295 -0.56 -3.86 -23.07
N THR A 296 -0.55 -2.69 -23.69
CA THR A 296 0.31 -1.55 -23.34
C THR A 296 -0.54 -0.45 -22.70
N TYR A 297 0.11 0.53 -22.07
CA TYR A 297 -0.63 1.67 -21.49
C TYR A 297 -1.42 2.47 -22.52
N LYS A 298 -0.92 2.53 -23.77
CA LYS A 298 -1.62 3.21 -24.87
C LYS A 298 -2.94 2.54 -25.20
N ASP A 299 -3.00 1.22 -25.09
CA ASP A 299 -4.21 0.45 -25.40
C ASP A 299 -5.37 0.78 -24.45
N LEU A 300 -5.06 1.30 -23.26
CA LEU A 300 -6.06 1.73 -22.31
C LEU A 300 -6.84 2.97 -22.74
N TYR A 301 -6.32 3.81 -23.65
CA TYR A 301 -6.96 5.08 -24.00
C TYR A 301 -6.99 5.41 -25.50
N LEU A 302 -6.28 4.67 -26.36
CA LEU A 302 -6.32 4.92 -27.79
C LEU A 302 -7.64 4.41 -28.39
N PRO A 303 -8.34 5.23 -29.21
CA PRO A 303 -9.57 4.79 -29.87
C PRO A 303 -9.38 3.54 -30.75
N SER A 304 -8.20 3.38 -31.35
CA SER A 304 -7.87 2.23 -32.19
C SER A 304 -7.78 0.91 -31.43
N SER A 305 -7.51 0.94 -30.12
CA SER A 305 -7.31 -0.25 -29.29
C SER A 305 -8.60 -0.73 -28.61
N HIS A 306 -9.78 -0.35 -29.15
CA HIS A 306 -11.07 -0.67 -28.55
C HIS A 306 -11.32 -2.17 -28.41
N ILE A 307 -10.92 -2.95 -29.42
CA ILE A 307 -11.15 -4.39 -29.43
C ILE A 307 -10.26 -5.06 -28.38
N GLU A 308 -8.97 -4.75 -28.41
CA GLU A 308 -7.94 -5.26 -27.51
C GLU A 308 -8.30 -5.00 -26.06
N ARG A 309 -8.62 -3.76 -25.70
CA ARG A 309 -8.97 -3.44 -24.31
C ARG A 309 -10.25 -4.13 -23.83
N LYS A 310 -11.23 -4.35 -24.72
CA LYS A 310 -12.49 -5.03 -24.37
C LYS A 310 -12.31 -6.53 -24.19
N THR A 311 -11.36 -7.14 -24.90
CA THR A 311 -11.15 -8.60 -24.87
C THR A 311 -10.07 -9.03 -23.89
N LEU A 312 -9.03 -8.19 -23.71
CA LEU A 312 -7.82 -8.53 -22.97
C LEU A 312 -7.78 -7.94 -21.56
N TYR A 313 -8.36 -6.76 -21.34
CA TYR A 313 -8.34 -6.15 -20.00
C TYR A 313 -9.31 -6.90 -19.08
N LYS A 314 -8.77 -7.49 -18.00
CA LYS A 314 -9.55 -8.31 -17.07
C LYS A 314 -9.08 -8.08 -15.64
N GLU A 315 -9.97 -7.54 -14.82
CA GLU A 315 -9.74 -7.37 -13.39
C GLU A 315 -10.99 -7.77 -12.59
N ASN A 316 -10.79 -8.47 -11.48
CA ASN A 316 -11.82 -8.72 -10.45
C ASN A 316 -11.51 -7.96 -9.15
N SER A 317 -10.32 -7.36 -9.07
CA SER A 317 -9.88 -6.46 -8.00
C SER A 317 -9.24 -5.20 -8.61
N ASN A 318 -8.94 -4.18 -7.82
CA ASN A 318 -8.70 -2.79 -8.25
C ASN A 318 -7.39 -2.54 -9.05
N VAL A 319 -7.08 -3.32 -10.09
CA VAL A 319 -5.84 -3.23 -10.89
C VAL A 319 -5.69 -1.84 -11.53
N LEU A 320 -6.76 -1.29 -12.10
CA LEU A 320 -6.77 0.08 -12.66
C LEU A 320 -6.37 1.11 -11.60
N ALA A 321 -6.91 0.99 -10.38
CA ALA A 321 -6.64 1.93 -9.30
C ALA A 321 -5.19 1.77 -8.79
N TYR A 322 -4.81 0.55 -8.42
CA TYR A 322 -3.55 0.24 -7.74
C TYR A 322 -2.33 0.36 -8.64
N TYR A 323 -2.41 -0.04 -9.92
CA TYR A 323 -1.23 -0.07 -10.78
C TYR A 323 -1.21 1.05 -11.81
N VAL A 324 -2.38 1.49 -12.32
CA VAL A 324 -2.42 2.51 -13.38
C VAL A 324 -2.58 3.90 -12.77
N ILE A 325 -3.69 4.16 -12.06
CA ILE A 325 -4.02 5.49 -11.56
C ILE A 325 -3.04 5.91 -10.45
N LYS A 326 -2.73 5.02 -9.50
CA LYS A 326 -1.71 5.29 -8.49
C LYS A 326 -0.36 5.67 -9.11
N THR A 327 0.05 5.04 -10.21
CA THR A 327 1.29 5.42 -10.92
C THR A 327 1.22 6.83 -11.49
N ILE A 328 0.06 7.26 -12.01
CA ILE A 328 -0.14 8.66 -12.46
C ILE A 328 0.05 9.62 -11.28
N LEU A 329 -0.54 9.31 -10.12
CA LEU A 329 -0.44 10.11 -8.90
C LEU A 329 1.01 10.17 -8.40
N LEU A 330 1.66 9.02 -8.25
CA LEU A 330 3.02 8.92 -7.73
C LEU A 330 4.05 9.50 -8.69
N ASN A 331 3.86 9.37 -10.00
CA ASN A 331 4.71 10.04 -10.99
C ASN A 331 4.64 11.57 -10.88
N ASN A 332 3.50 12.11 -10.43
CA ASN A 332 3.34 13.50 -10.07
C ASN A 332 3.20 13.71 -8.56
N PHE A 333 3.99 13.01 -7.73
CA PHE A 333 3.89 13.11 -6.27
C PHE A 333 4.01 14.57 -5.78
N ASN A 334 4.87 15.39 -6.40
CA ASN A 334 4.98 16.82 -6.05
C ASN A 334 3.66 17.58 -6.25
N GLY A 335 2.99 17.36 -7.39
CA GLY A 335 1.70 17.95 -7.68
C GLY A 335 0.59 17.37 -6.82
N PHE A 336 0.65 16.07 -6.51
CA PHE A 336 -0.30 15.41 -5.61
C PHE A 336 -0.23 15.97 -4.19
N LEU A 337 0.98 16.18 -3.65
CA LEU A 337 1.19 16.80 -2.33
C LEU A 337 0.67 18.25 -2.30
N ASP A 338 0.95 19.05 -3.33
CA ASP A 338 0.43 20.42 -3.44
C ASP A 338 -1.10 20.41 -3.58
N TRP A 339 -1.66 19.49 -4.38
CA TRP A 339 -3.11 19.32 -4.53
C TRP A 339 -3.77 18.98 -3.20
N CYS A 340 -3.26 17.98 -2.47
CA CYS A 340 -3.78 17.59 -1.17
C CYS A 340 -3.72 18.75 -0.17
N SER A 341 -2.61 19.49 -0.12
CA SER A 341 -2.44 20.62 0.79
C SER A 341 -3.44 21.77 0.58
N LYS A 342 -4.03 21.88 -0.61
CA LYS A 342 -4.99 22.92 -0.98
C LYS A 342 -6.45 22.48 -0.86
N ASN A 343 -6.71 21.21 -1.16
CA ASN A 343 -8.05 20.70 -1.39
C ASN A 343 -8.60 19.91 -0.19
N ASN A 344 -7.73 19.28 0.58
CA ASN A 344 -8.12 18.48 1.73
C ASN A 344 -8.39 19.33 2.99
N PHE A 345 -9.11 18.76 3.96
CA PHE A 345 -9.38 19.44 5.24
C PHE A 345 -8.09 19.53 6.09
N LEU A 346 -7.40 18.41 6.21
CA LEU A 346 -6.01 18.31 6.66
C LEU A 346 -5.22 17.63 5.55
N LEU A 347 -3.88 17.71 5.57
CA LEU A 347 -3.03 17.19 4.48
C LEU A 347 -3.47 15.81 3.95
N LEU A 348 -3.73 14.86 4.86
CA LEU A 348 -4.12 13.48 4.50
C LEU A 348 -5.65 13.29 4.41
N GLN A 349 -6.44 14.05 5.16
CA GLN A 349 -7.89 13.86 5.28
C GLN A 349 -8.65 14.47 4.12
N PHE A 350 -9.07 13.62 3.18
CA PHE A 350 -9.81 14.03 2.02
C PHE A 350 -11.04 14.85 2.41
N LYS A 351 -11.22 16.01 1.76
CA LYS A 351 -12.42 16.82 1.96
C LYS A 351 -13.59 16.15 1.24
N LYS A 352 -14.48 15.54 2.02
CA LYS A 352 -15.60 14.73 1.51
C LYS A 352 -16.72 15.57 0.88
N THR A 353 -16.48 16.13 -0.31
CA THR A 353 -17.49 16.81 -1.12
C THR A 353 -17.42 16.35 -2.58
N THR A 354 -18.55 16.35 -3.28
CA THR A 354 -18.60 15.97 -4.70
C THR A 354 -17.65 16.82 -5.54
N GLY A 355 -17.60 18.13 -5.28
CA GLY A 355 -16.66 19.03 -5.96
C GLY A 355 -15.18 18.67 -5.73
N ASN A 356 -14.81 18.18 -4.54
CA ASN A 356 -13.43 17.75 -4.28
C ASN A 356 -13.07 16.46 -5.01
N ILE A 357 -14.02 15.51 -5.09
CA ILE A 357 -13.88 14.30 -5.91
C ILE A 357 -13.68 14.71 -7.37
N GLU A 358 -14.48 15.62 -7.90
CA GLU A 358 -14.34 16.11 -9.27
C GLU A 358 -12.97 16.74 -9.54
N GLN A 359 -12.47 17.57 -8.63
CA GLN A 359 -11.11 18.14 -8.74
C GLN A 359 -10.03 17.05 -8.71
N PHE A 360 -10.26 15.94 -8.02
CA PHE A 360 -9.34 14.80 -8.01
C PHE A 360 -9.36 14.05 -9.35
N CYS A 361 -10.53 13.82 -9.96
CA CYS A 361 -10.60 13.24 -11.31
C CYS A 361 -9.91 14.14 -12.34
N LEU A 362 -10.12 15.46 -12.26
CA LEU A 362 -9.47 16.44 -13.13
C LEU A 362 -7.95 16.43 -12.97
N PHE A 363 -7.44 16.25 -11.74
CA PHE A 363 -6.01 16.09 -11.50
C PHE A 363 -5.45 14.87 -12.26
N ILE A 364 -6.17 13.75 -12.29
CA ILE A 364 -5.75 12.55 -13.04
C ILE A 364 -5.80 12.81 -14.55
N GLU A 365 -6.88 13.41 -15.04
CA GLU A 365 -7.07 13.80 -16.45
C GLU A 365 -5.94 14.71 -16.95
N GLN A 366 -5.44 15.62 -16.13
CA GLN A 366 -4.35 16.51 -16.51
C GLN A 366 -2.98 15.82 -16.56
N ASN A 367 -2.85 14.63 -15.95
CA ASN A 367 -1.55 13.99 -15.74
C ASN A 367 -1.35 12.66 -16.47
N TYR A 368 -2.40 11.95 -16.88
CA TYR A 368 -2.30 10.61 -17.47
C TYR A 368 -1.49 10.57 -18.79
N LYS A 369 -1.46 11.68 -19.54
CA LYS A 369 -0.70 11.84 -20.81
C LYS A 369 0.48 12.80 -20.70
N LYS A 370 0.85 13.23 -19.49
CA LYS A 370 2.00 14.12 -19.31
C LYS A 370 3.26 13.47 -19.87
N LYS A 371 4.16 14.27 -20.45
CA LYS A 371 5.40 13.78 -21.08
C LYS A 371 6.18 12.82 -20.17
N SER A 372 6.34 13.15 -18.88
CA SER A 372 7.02 12.29 -17.91
C SER A 372 6.31 10.95 -17.70
N MET A 373 4.97 10.92 -17.70
CA MET A 373 4.19 9.67 -17.61
C MET A 373 4.45 8.79 -18.83
N LEU A 374 4.29 9.34 -20.04
CA LEU A 374 4.45 8.58 -21.28
C LEU A 374 5.90 8.09 -21.49
N GLN A 375 6.89 8.90 -21.12
CA GLN A 375 8.30 8.50 -21.17
C GLN A 375 8.61 7.40 -20.16
N GLY A 376 8.10 7.51 -18.93
CA GLY A 376 8.32 6.51 -17.89
C GLY A 376 7.69 5.15 -18.22
N VAL A 377 6.44 5.17 -18.68
CA VAL A 377 5.75 3.97 -19.20
C VAL A 377 6.54 3.34 -20.33
N LYS A 378 6.87 4.11 -21.38
CA LYS A 378 7.57 3.58 -22.55
C LYS A 378 8.89 2.92 -22.14
N CYS A 379 9.66 3.59 -21.28
CA CYS A 379 10.92 3.05 -20.81
C CYS A 379 10.74 1.73 -20.06
N MET A 380 9.71 1.60 -19.20
CA MET A 380 9.46 0.36 -18.46
C MET A 380 8.87 -0.75 -19.32
N GLU A 381 8.03 -0.43 -20.31
CA GLU A 381 7.58 -1.39 -21.33
C GLU A 381 8.79 -1.93 -22.10
N ASP A 382 9.66 -1.05 -22.62
CA ASP A 382 10.88 -1.43 -23.33
C ASP A 382 11.81 -2.29 -22.46
N LEU A 383 11.97 -1.92 -21.18
CA LEU A 383 12.76 -2.67 -20.20
C LEU A 383 12.17 -4.06 -19.96
N TYR A 384 10.87 -4.15 -19.73
CA TYR A 384 10.15 -5.39 -19.48
C TYR A 384 10.36 -6.35 -20.66
N TYR A 385 10.06 -5.92 -21.89
CA TYR A 385 10.23 -6.75 -23.09
C TYR A 385 11.68 -7.14 -23.38
N THR A 386 12.63 -6.23 -23.17
CA THR A 386 14.05 -6.49 -23.50
C THR A 386 14.69 -7.44 -22.49
N VAL A 387 14.40 -7.25 -21.21
CA VAL A 387 15.08 -7.99 -20.15
C VAL A 387 14.37 -9.31 -19.82
N GLU A 388 13.05 -9.39 -19.96
CA GLU A 388 12.31 -10.67 -19.87
C GLU A 388 12.84 -11.65 -20.93
N LYS A 389 12.94 -11.22 -22.20
CA LYS A 389 13.44 -12.05 -23.31
C LYS A 389 14.90 -12.48 -23.14
N ARG A 390 15.77 -11.62 -22.61
CA ARG A 390 17.21 -11.91 -22.45
C ARG A 390 17.56 -12.72 -21.20
N SER A 391 16.80 -12.56 -20.13
CA SER A 391 17.17 -13.11 -18.82
C SER A 391 16.80 -14.57 -18.62
N GLY A 392 15.99 -15.17 -19.51
CA GLY A 392 15.58 -16.58 -19.39
C GLY A 392 14.95 -16.90 -18.02
N LYS A 393 14.25 -15.93 -17.41
CA LYS A 393 13.72 -16.00 -16.04
C LYS A 393 14.77 -16.28 -14.94
N LYS A 394 16.05 -15.90 -15.11
CA LYS A 394 17.11 -16.06 -14.09
C LYS A 394 16.81 -15.43 -12.71
N ASN A 395 15.75 -14.63 -12.59
CA ASN A 395 15.21 -14.20 -11.31
C ASN A 395 13.66 -14.14 -11.37
N ALA A 396 13.02 -15.30 -11.17
CA ALA A 396 11.56 -15.45 -11.24
C ALA A 396 10.80 -14.48 -10.32
N PHE A 397 11.40 -14.11 -9.18
CA PHE A 397 10.79 -13.15 -8.25
C PHE A 397 10.50 -11.80 -8.93
N ILE A 398 11.46 -11.20 -9.63
CA ILE A 398 11.32 -9.87 -10.25
C ILE A 398 10.13 -9.82 -11.23
N TRP A 399 9.99 -10.88 -12.02
CA TRP A 399 8.99 -10.95 -13.10
C TRP A 399 7.62 -11.37 -12.61
N ASN A 400 7.53 -12.17 -11.54
CA ASN A 400 6.27 -12.73 -11.11
C ASN A 400 5.61 -11.96 -9.98
N ASN A 401 6.35 -11.27 -9.10
CA ASN A 401 5.76 -10.66 -7.91
C ASN A 401 4.72 -9.57 -8.25
N MET A 402 3.64 -9.45 -7.50
CA MET A 402 2.61 -8.41 -7.66
C MET A 402 2.54 -7.46 -6.46
N ARG A 403 3.68 -7.32 -5.78
CA ARG A 403 3.91 -6.32 -4.73
C ARG A 403 3.63 -4.91 -5.23
N MET A 404 3.16 -4.03 -4.34
CA MET A 404 2.83 -2.65 -4.66
C MET A 404 3.91 -1.66 -4.18
N THR A 405 4.61 -1.96 -3.07
CA THR A 405 5.71 -1.20 -2.51
C THR A 405 7.04 -1.91 -2.71
N ILE A 406 8.07 -1.17 -3.13
CA ILE A 406 9.44 -1.71 -3.23
C ILE A 406 10.21 -1.54 -1.93
N CYS A 407 9.89 -0.52 -1.13
CA CYS A 407 10.50 -0.29 0.16
C CYS A 407 9.83 -1.18 1.19
N GLU A 408 10.61 -2.01 1.86
CA GLU A 408 10.21 -2.78 3.04
C GLU A 408 11.45 -2.95 3.92
N MET A 409 11.28 -2.70 5.21
CA MET A 409 12.37 -2.74 6.19
C MET A 409 12.23 -4.00 7.06
N GLY A 410 13.35 -4.66 7.31
CA GLY A 410 13.42 -5.88 8.14
C GLY A 410 14.74 -6.03 8.87
#